data_AF-A0A178MNF7-F1
#
_entry.id   AF-A0A178MNF7-F1
#
_cell.length_a   1.000
_cell.length_b   1.000
_cell.length_c   1.000
_cell.angle_alpha   90.00
_cell.angle_beta   90.00
_cell.angle_gamma   90.00
#
_symmetry.space_group_name_H-M   'P 1'
#
loop_
_entity.id
_entity.type
_entity.pdbx_description
1 polymer ?
#
loop_
_entity_poly.entity_id
_entity_poly.type
_entity_poly.pdbx_seq_one_letter_code
_entity_poly.pdbx_strand_id
1 'polypeptide(L)'
;MSLHQQGGAHRHRKSSGGGGHKVAALIALALVLAAFGLGAFLLRPNTNTPASISPEAFVDQMEKASQGVVFERNLYGGPIRVQSKGGQVTVTADNIPPSICVSVGWKLVRKGLLSINGVTPLRVSAAKLSELCNQDDTYASLAWTPKSGD
;
A
#
# COMPACT_ATOMS: atom_id res chain seq x y z
N MET A 1 -3.28 -23.28 -93.09
CA MET A 1 -3.25 -24.26 -91.97
C MET A 1 -1.83 -24.35 -91.46
N SER A 2 -1.63 -24.08 -90.16
CA SER A 2 -0.46 -24.45 -89.33
C SER A 2 0.90 -23.79 -89.65
N LEU A 3 1.76 -23.38 -88.72
CA LEU A 3 1.74 -23.22 -87.25
C LEU A 3 3.06 -22.51 -86.89
N HIS A 4 2.98 -21.54 -85.97
CA HIS A 4 3.89 -21.23 -84.86
C HIS A 4 5.41 -21.08 -85.10
N GLN A 5 6.00 -19.89 -84.94
CA GLN A 5 6.27 -19.14 -83.69
C GLN A 5 7.59 -19.56 -83.01
N GLN A 6 8.59 -18.69 -83.12
CA GLN A 6 9.93 -18.80 -82.56
C GLN A 6 9.89 -18.75 -81.01
N GLY A 7 10.48 -19.74 -80.36
CA GLY A 7 10.64 -19.82 -78.91
C GLY A 7 11.75 -18.91 -78.42
N GLY A 8 11.39 -17.95 -77.56
CA GLY A 8 12.29 -16.96 -76.97
C GLY A 8 13.13 -17.50 -75.81
N ALA A 9 14.33 -16.95 -75.68
CA ALA A 9 15.15 -17.03 -74.49
C ALA A 9 14.62 -16.05 -73.43
N HIS A 10 14.21 -16.55 -72.26
CA HIS A 10 14.01 -15.69 -71.08
C HIS A 10 14.88 -16.16 -69.91
N ARG A 11 15.80 -15.26 -69.55
CA ARG A 11 16.78 -15.37 -68.49
C ARG A 11 16.08 -15.46 -67.12
N HIS A 12 16.62 -16.31 -66.25
CA HIS A 12 16.51 -16.12 -64.80
C HIS A 12 17.09 -14.74 -64.44
N ARG A 13 16.26 -13.87 -63.85
CA ARG A 13 16.73 -12.66 -63.17
C ARG A 13 16.28 -12.70 -61.71
N LYS A 14 17.23 -13.03 -60.85
CA LYS A 14 17.18 -12.84 -59.39
C LYS A 14 17.35 -11.33 -59.11
N SER A 15 16.52 -10.75 -58.24
CA SER A 15 16.85 -9.54 -57.45
C SER A 15 15.85 -9.45 -56.31
N SER A 16 16.20 -9.91 -55.10
CA SER A 16 16.79 -9.10 -54.02
C SER A 16 15.89 -7.92 -53.61
N GLY A 17 15.27 -8.05 -52.42
CA GLY A 17 14.44 -7.01 -51.79
C GLY A 17 14.10 -7.32 -50.32
N GLY A 18 15.03 -7.93 -49.58
CA GLY A 18 14.82 -8.41 -48.20
C GLY A 18 15.12 -7.39 -47.10
N GLY A 19 14.67 -6.14 -47.25
CA GLY A 19 14.97 -5.03 -46.31
C GLY A 19 13.75 -4.45 -45.57
N GLY A 20 12.60 -4.28 -46.26
CA GLY A 20 11.46 -3.53 -45.70
C GLY A 20 10.71 -4.25 -44.58
N HIS A 21 10.55 -5.57 -44.68
CA HIS A 21 9.80 -6.34 -43.68
C HIS A 21 10.55 -6.51 -42.35
N LYS A 22 11.89 -6.43 -42.37
CA LYS A 22 12.71 -6.51 -41.15
C LYS A 22 12.63 -5.22 -40.34
N VAL A 23 12.58 -4.07 -41.01
CA VAL A 23 12.44 -2.75 -40.35
C VAL A 23 11.02 -2.57 -39.81
N ALA A 24 9.99 -2.98 -40.57
CA ALA A 24 8.60 -2.92 -40.11
C ALA A 24 8.34 -3.83 -38.89
N ALA A 25 8.94 -5.03 -38.86
CA ALA A 25 8.83 -5.95 -37.73
C ALA A 25 9.48 -5.40 -36.45
N LEU A 26 10.62 -4.71 -36.57
CA LEU A 26 11.31 -4.11 -35.42
C LEU A 26 10.56 -2.91 -34.84
N ILE A 27 9.93 -2.09 -35.68
CA ILE A 27 9.11 -0.94 -35.24
C ILE A 27 7.85 -1.43 -34.53
N ALA A 28 7.17 -2.45 -35.07
CA ALA A 28 6.00 -3.03 -34.44
C ALA A 28 6.33 -3.65 -33.07
N LEU A 29 7.47 -4.36 -32.96
CA LEU A 29 7.92 -4.93 -31.70
C LEU A 29 8.28 -3.84 -30.66
N ALA A 30 8.95 -2.76 -31.10
CA ALA A 30 9.28 -1.64 -30.22
C ALA A 30 8.03 -0.92 -29.67
N LEU A 31 7.00 -0.74 -30.50
CA LEU A 31 5.75 -0.12 -30.08
C LEU A 31 4.97 -1.00 -29.08
N VAL A 32 4.96 -2.32 -29.28
CA VAL A 32 4.34 -3.26 -28.33
C VAL A 32 5.07 -3.21 -26.99
N LEU A 33 6.41 -3.27 -26.98
CA LEU A 33 7.19 -3.20 -25.73
C LEU A 33 7.01 -1.85 -25.00
N ALA A 34 6.91 -0.74 -25.73
CA ALA A 34 6.64 0.57 -25.14
C ALA A 34 5.24 0.67 -24.52
N ALA A 35 4.21 0.11 -25.17
CA ALA A 35 2.85 0.09 -24.65
C ALA A 35 2.73 -0.77 -23.37
N PHE A 36 3.40 -1.93 -23.33
CA PHE A 36 3.43 -2.77 -22.12
C PHE A 36 4.27 -2.14 -20.98
N GLY A 37 5.36 -1.44 -21.29
CA GLY A 37 6.18 -0.75 -20.29
C GLY A 37 5.46 0.39 -19.58
N LEU A 38 4.63 1.16 -20.31
CA LEU A 38 3.82 2.24 -19.73
C LEU A 38 2.62 1.72 -18.93
N GLY A 39 1.99 0.63 -19.38
CA GLY A 39 0.89 -0.01 -18.64
C GLY A 39 1.33 -0.59 -17.29
N ALA A 40 2.51 -1.21 -17.25
CA ALA A 40 3.07 -1.78 -16.01
C ALA A 40 3.47 -0.71 -14.99
N PHE A 41 3.80 0.52 -15.41
CA PHE A 41 4.11 1.62 -14.51
C PHE A 41 2.87 2.20 -13.83
N LEU A 42 1.73 2.28 -14.54
CA LEU A 42 0.45 2.73 -13.97
C LEU A 42 -0.22 1.67 -13.09
N LEU A 43 0.07 0.39 -13.35
CA LEU A 43 -0.39 -0.75 -12.54
C LEU A 43 0.58 -1.11 -11.41
N ARG A 44 1.62 -0.32 -11.15
CA ARG A 44 2.46 -0.54 -9.96
C ARG A 44 1.56 -0.41 -8.73
N PRO A 45 1.27 -1.50 -8.00
CA PRO A 45 0.67 -1.36 -6.69
C PRO A 45 1.61 -0.47 -5.91
N ASN A 46 1.07 0.56 -5.26
CA ASN A 46 1.81 1.44 -4.39
C ASN A 46 2.23 0.62 -3.16
N THR A 47 3.23 -0.25 -3.32
CA THR A 47 3.83 -1.05 -2.24
C THR A 47 4.79 -0.18 -1.43
N ASN A 48 4.36 1.04 -1.13
CA ASN A 48 4.76 1.72 0.10
C ASN A 48 4.11 0.97 1.28
N THR A 49 4.36 -0.33 1.37
CA THR A 49 4.33 -1.04 2.64
C THR A 49 5.63 -0.63 3.29
N PRO A 50 5.63 0.35 4.21
CA PRO A 50 6.86 0.74 4.87
C PRO A 50 7.49 -0.51 5.47
N ALA A 51 8.79 -0.68 5.23
CA ALA A 51 9.60 -1.78 5.76
C ALA A 51 9.18 -2.05 7.22
N SER A 52 8.57 -3.23 7.45
CA SER A 52 7.95 -3.70 8.69
C SER A 52 7.90 -2.66 9.82
N ILE A 53 6.92 -1.76 9.78
CA ILE A 53 6.69 -0.84 10.90
C ILE A 53 6.34 -1.68 12.12
N SER A 54 7.21 -1.63 13.13
CA SER A 54 7.04 -2.43 14.33
C SER A 54 5.90 -1.87 15.18
N PRO A 55 5.08 -2.73 15.81
CA PRO A 55 4.10 -2.31 16.82
C PRO A 55 4.73 -1.44 17.92
N GLU A 56 5.99 -1.70 18.26
CA GLU A 56 6.76 -0.95 19.26
C GLU A 56 7.00 0.50 18.83
N ALA A 57 7.39 0.73 17.57
CA ALA A 57 7.61 2.08 17.06
C ALA A 57 6.32 2.91 17.08
N PHE A 58 5.17 2.26 16.83
CA PHE A 58 3.89 2.95 16.89
C PHE A 58 3.44 3.28 18.31
N VAL A 59 3.70 2.39 19.28
CA VAL A 59 3.49 2.70 20.70
C VAL A 59 4.37 3.87 21.14
N ASP A 60 5.64 3.89 20.74
CA ASP A 60 6.56 5.01 21.02
C ASP A 60 6.07 6.33 20.39
N GLN A 61 5.54 6.29 19.16
CA GLN A 61 4.92 7.47 18.54
C GLN A 61 3.75 8.00 19.39
N MET A 62 2.87 7.11 19.86
CA MET A 62 1.72 7.49 20.69
C MET A 62 2.16 8.08 22.04
N GLU A 63 3.23 7.56 22.64
CA GLU A 63 3.81 8.08 23.89
C GLU A 63 4.45 9.45 23.70
N LYS A 64 5.24 9.62 22.64
CA LYS A 64 5.79 10.94 22.29
C LYS A 64 4.68 11.94 22.03
N ALA A 65 3.60 11.52 21.36
CA ALA A 65 2.45 12.37 21.11
C ALA A 65 1.77 12.82 22.41
N SER A 66 1.63 11.93 23.40
CA SER A 66 1.07 12.31 24.70
C SER A 66 1.96 13.25 25.51
N GLN A 67 3.26 13.28 25.21
CA GLN A 67 4.25 14.20 25.79
C GLN A 67 4.33 15.54 25.04
N GLY A 68 3.49 15.75 24.03
CA GLY A 68 3.43 17.01 23.27
C GLY A 68 4.27 17.04 21.99
N VAL A 69 4.89 15.91 21.59
CA VAL A 69 5.52 15.81 20.27
C VAL A 69 4.44 15.78 19.21
N VAL A 70 4.52 16.70 18.25
CA VAL A 70 3.52 16.81 17.17
C VAL A 70 3.93 15.93 16.00
N PHE A 71 2.98 15.14 15.50
CA PHE A 71 3.12 14.32 14.30
C PHE A 71 2.02 14.69 13.31
N GLU A 72 2.36 14.81 12.02
CA GLU A 72 1.36 15.06 10.98
C GLU A 72 0.46 13.85 10.73
N ARG A 73 1.06 12.64 10.76
CA ARG A 73 0.39 11.36 10.52
C ARG A 73 0.95 10.28 11.43
N ASN A 74 0.12 9.27 11.69
CA ASN A 74 0.61 8.05 12.31
C ASN A 74 1.48 7.24 11.35
N LEU A 75 2.23 6.29 11.91
CA LEU A 75 3.12 5.41 11.16
C LEU A 75 2.41 4.60 10.05
N TYR A 76 1.09 4.43 10.11
CA TYR A 76 0.28 3.75 9.08
C TYR A 76 -0.41 4.70 8.10
N GLY A 77 0.01 5.97 8.06
CA GLY A 77 -0.47 6.99 7.13
C GLY A 77 -1.82 7.63 7.51
N GLY A 78 -2.44 7.19 8.61
CA GLY A 78 -3.67 7.77 9.14
C GLY A 78 -3.43 9.04 9.95
N PRO A 79 -4.49 9.78 10.30
CA PRO A 79 -4.38 10.92 11.19
C PRO A 79 -4.02 10.48 12.61
N ILE A 80 -3.29 11.35 13.30
CA ILE A 80 -3.01 11.27 14.75
C ILE A 80 -3.34 12.62 15.38
N ARG A 81 -4.04 12.60 16.49
CA ARG A 81 -4.59 13.79 17.15
C ARG A 81 -4.33 13.69 18.64
N VAL A 82 -3.96 14.81 19.25
CA VAL A 82 -3.77 14.93 20.69
C VAL A 82 -4.82 15.88 21.23
N GLN A 83 -5.56 15.46 22.24
CA GLN A 83 -6.57 16.26 22.93
C GLN A 83 -6.19 16.35 24.41
N SER A 84 -6.25 17.55 24.98
CA SER A 84 -6.08 17.74 26.42
C SER A 84 -7.40 18.25 27.00
N LYS A 85 -7.97 17.50 27.96
CA LYS A 85 -9.21 17.87 28.64
C LYS A 85 -9.09 17.55 30.12
N GLY A 86 -9.32 18.56 30.97
CA GLY A 86 -9.31 18.38 32.43
C GLY A 86 -7.98 17.85 32.97
N GLY A 87 -6.85 18.25 32.38
CA GLY A 87 -5.52 17.78 32.76
C GLY A 87 -5.16 16.37 32.27
N GLN A 88 -6.08 15.66 31.60
CA GLN A 88 -5.78 14.40 30.93
C GLN A 88 -5.47 14.63 29.46
N VAL A 89 -4.43 13.95 28.96
CA VAL A 89 -4.06 13.95 27.55
C VAL A 89 -4.54 12.66 26.91
N THR A 90 -5.27 12.74 25.80
CA THR A 90 -5.70 11.58 25.02
C THR A 90 -5.10 11.68 23.63
N VAL A 91 -4.46 10.62 23.17
CA VAL A 91 -3.93 10.47 21.82
C VAL A 91 -4.86 9.57 21.02
N THR A 92 -5.38 10.07 19.90
CA THR A 92 -6.23 9.31 18.98
C THR A 92 -5.50 9.09 17.67
N ALA A 93 -5.41 7.85 17.21
CA ALA A 93 -4.86 7.47 15.93
C ALA A 93 -5.86 6.62 15.13
N ASP A 94 -6.14 7.03 13.90
CA ASP A 94 -7.10 6.35 13.02
C ASP A 94 -6.39 5.59 11.89
N ASN A 95 -7.12 4.78 11.14
CA ASN A 95 -6.58 3.99 10.02
C ASN A 95 -5.53 2.92 10.47
N ILE A 96 -5.78 2.26 11.60
CA ILE A 96 -4.86 1.23 12.14
C ILE A 96 -5.28 -0.17 11.67
N PRO A 97 -4.41 -0.95 11.01
CA PRO A 97 -4.76 -2.30 10.57
C PRO A 97 -5.16 -3.20 11.75
N PRO A 98 -6.18 -4.08 11.62
CA PRO A 98 -6.64 -4.92 12.73
C PRO A 98 -5.55 -5.77 13.41
N SER A 99 -4.64 -6.35 12.62
CA SER A 99 -3.51 -7.14 13.14
C SER A 99 -2.55 -6.33 14.02
N ILE A 100 -2.34 -5.07 13.66
CA ILE A 100 -1.54 -4.11 14.43
C ILE A 100 -2.31 -3.64 15.66
N CYS A 101 -3.60 -3.32 15.50
CA CYS A 101 -4.49 -2.86 16.56
C CYS A 101 -4.46 -3.81 17.77
N VAL A 102 -4.52 -5.12 17.56
CA VAL A 102 -4.47 -6.10 18.66
C VAL A 102 -3.12 -6.04 19.39
N SER A 103 -2.02 -6.06 18.64
CA SER A 103 -0.65 -6.08 19.19
C SER A 103 -0.32 -4.82 19.98
N VAL A 104 -0.69 -3.66 19.42
CA VAL A 104 -0.50 -2.34 20.02
C VAL A 104 -1.45 -2.13 21.18
N GLY A 105 -2.71 -2.54 21.03
CA GLY A 105 -3.74 -2.42 22.06
C GLY A 105 -3.32 -3.11 23.35
N TRP A 106 -2.75 -4.32 23.25
CA TRP A 106 -2.22 -5.04 24.42
C TRP A 106 -1.06 -4.32 25.13
N LYS A 107 -0.26 -3.53 24.41
CA LYS A 107 0.80 -2.71 25.02
C LYS A 107 0.23 -1.47 25.69
N LEU A 108 -0.71 -0.77 25.04
CA LEU A 108 -1.29 0.48 25.51
C LEU A 108 -2.18 0.32 26.74
N VAL A 109 -2.96 -0.76 26.83
CA VAL A 109 -3.83 -1.05 28.00
C VAL A 109 -3.04 -1.21 29.31
N ARG A 110 -1.77 -1.60 29.23
CA ARG A 110 -0.88 -1.70 30.41
C ARG A 110 -0.30 -0.36 30.83
N LYS A 111 -0.34 0.63 29.95
CA LYS A 111 0.24 1.96 30.15
C LYS A 111 -0.81 3.04 30.36
N GLY A 112 -2.10 2.71 30.27
CA GLY A 112 -3.19 3.67 30.39
C GLY A 112 -4.55 3.11 30.01
N LEU A 113 -5.52 4.00 29.84
CA LEU A 113 -6.87 3.68 29.39
C LEU A 113 -6.90 3.66 27.87
N LEU A 114 -7.38 2.56 27.28
CA LEU A 114 -7.51 2.41 25.83
C LEU A 114 -8.98 2.29 25.43
N SER A 115 -9.37 3.04 24.42
CA SER A 115 -10.61 2.90 23.68
C SER A 115 -10.31 2.49 22.24
N ILE A 116 -11.06 1.52 21.72
CA ILE A 116 -10.94 1.02 20.35
C ILE A 116 -12.28 1.25 19.67
N ASN A 117 -12.29 1.94 18.53
CA ASN A 117 -13.51 2.27 17.79
C ASN A 117 -14.59 2.94 18.67
N GLY A 118 -14.16 3.80 19.60
CA GLY A 118 -15.04 4.48 20.56
C GLY A 118 -15.51 3.63 21.75
N VAL A 119 -15.10 2.36 21.85
CA VAL A 119 -15.44 1.47 22.97
C VAL A 119 -14.24 1.30 23.91
N THR A 120 -14.44 1.65 25.18
CA THR A 120 -13.46 1.39 26.26
C THR A 120 -13.84 0.09 26.98
N PRO A 121 -13.09 -1.01 26.82
CA PRO A 121 -13.44 -2.29 27.42
C PRO A 121 -13.26 -2.26 28.95
N LEU A 122 -14.30 -2.69 29.69
CA LEU A 122 -14.24 -2.86 31.14
C LEU A 122 -13.27 -3.97 31.58
N ARG A 123 -13.17 -5.03 30.79
CA ARG A 123 -12.22 -6.13 30.99
C ARG A 123 -11.42 -6.35 29.72
N VAL A 124 -10.10 -6.33 29.86
CA VAL A 124 -9.18 -6.55 28.76
C VAL A 124 -8.82 -8.03 28.67
N SER A 125 -9.12 -8.64 27.53
CA SER A 125 -8.67 -9.98 27.15
C SER A 125 -8.24 -9.97 25.68
N ALA A 126 -7.42 -10.94 25.27
CA ALA A 126 -7.00 -11.06 23.87
C ALA A 126 -8.21 -11.21 22.92
N ALA A 127 -9.20 -12.00 23.34
CA ALA A 127 -10.45 -12.17 22.60
C ALA A 127 -11.21 -10.84 22.46
N LYS A 128 -11.33 -10.05 23.54
CA LYS A 128 -12.06 -8.78 23.49
C LYS A 128 -11.35 -7.75 22.63
N LEU A 129 -10.01 -7.68 22.68
CA LEU A 129 -9.26 -6.79 21.79
C LEU A 129 -9.39 -7.21 20.33
N SER A 130 -9.31 -8.52 20.04
CA SER A 130 -9.52 -9.03 18.68
C SER A 130 -10.91 -8.68 18.16
N GLU A 131 -11.95 -8.85 18.98
CA GLU A 131 -13.32 -8.48 18.63
C GLU A 131 -13.42 -6.98 18.30
N LEU A 132 -12.93 -6.10 19.18
CA LEU A 132 -12.99 -4.65 18.97
C LEU A 132 -12.17 -4.18 17.77
N CYS A 133 -11.00 -4.76 17.53
CA CYS A 133 -10.13 -4.40 16.41
C CYS A 133 -10.66 -4.88 15.05
N ASN A 134 -11.57 -5.86 15.01
CA ASN A 134 -12.13 -6.43 13.77
C ASN A 134 -13.64 -6.17 13.62
N GLN A 135 -14.23 -5.29 14.45
CA GLN A 135 -15.68 -5.15 14.56
C GLN A 135 -16.41 -4.88 13.22
N ASP A 136 -15.76 -4.17 12.29
CA ASP A 136 -16.35 -3.79 11.01
C ASP A 136 -15.49 -4.18 9.79
N ASP A 137 -14.54 -5.12 9.93
CA ASP A 137 -13.53 -5.49 8.91
C ASP A 137 -12.76 -4.31 8.28
N THR A 138 -12.78 -3.16 8.95
CA THR A 138 -12.15 -1.90 8.53
C THR A 138 -10.96 -1.59 9.42
N TYR A 139 -10.24 -0.52 9.07
CA TYR A 139 -9.17 -0.02 9.92
C TYR A 139 -9.72 0.52 11.25
N ALA A 140 -9.06 0.17 12.35
CA ALA A 140 -9.43 0.58 13.68
C ALA A 140 -9.00 2.03 14.00
N SER A 141 -9.71 2.63 14.95
CA SER A 141 -9.33 3.86 15.65
C SER A 141 -8.95 3.52 17.09
N LEU A 142 -7.78 3.99 17.51
CA LEU A 142 -7.27 3.82 18.87
C LEU A 142 -7.24 5.18 19.56
N ALA A 143 -7.94 5.32 20.69
CA ALA A 143 -7.83 6.47 21.57
C ALA A 143 -7.25 6.02 22.91
N TRP A 144 -6.12 6.60 23.30
CA TRP A 144 -5.38 6.18 24.48
C TRP A 144 -5.05 7.37 25.38
N THR A 145 -5.32 7.21 26.67
CA THR A 145 -4.96 8.15 27.72
C THR A 145 -3.91 7.47 28.60
N PRO A 146 -2.65 7.95 28.65
CA PRO A 146 -1.65 7.40 29.56
C PRO A 146 -2.13 7.46 31.01
N LYS A 147 -1.73 6.46 31.80
CA LYS A 147 -1.89 6.54 33.25
C LYS A 147 -1.08 7.75 33.73
N SER A 148 -1.69 8.59 34.56
CA SER A 148 -0.95 9.62 35.29
C SER A 148 0.19 8.95 36.03
N GLY A 149 1.42 9.41 35.81
CA GLY A 149 2.55 8.96 36.63
C GLY A 149 2.28 9.36 38.07
N ASP A 150 2.33 8.38 38.98
CA ASP A 150 2.54 8.65 40.41
C ASP A 150 3.97 9.19 40.59
#